data_AF-A0A7X7GQH2-F1
#
_entry.id   AF-A0A7X7GQH2-F1
#
_cell.length_a   1.000
_cell.length_b   1.000
_cell.length_c   1.000
_cell.angle_alpha   90.00
_cell.angle_beta   90.00
_cell.angle_gamma   90.00
#
_symmetry.space_group_name_H-M   'P 1'
#
loop_
_entity.id
_entity.type
_entity.pdbx_description
1 polymer ?
#
loop_
_entity_poly.entity_id
_entity_poly.type
_entity_poly.pdbx_seq_one_letter_code
_entity_poly.pdbx_strand_id
1 'polypeptide(L)'
;MSRFTSIVVALGVTALVGCKDKQEEAPPQQEPVRVEAPSTQTAPAAPAGGPAAEAEKYFKARCVVCHGTTGAGDGPGAAAIDPKPRAFADPAWQDETSDEDIAKIITEGGAAVGKSPGMPAHPDIKGKPEVLKELVALVRGFRKDG
;
A
#
# COMPACT_ATOMS: atom_id res chain seq x y z
N MET A 1 36.58 -39.72 32.71
CA MET A 1 38.01 -40.02 32.55
C MET A 1 38.52 -39.20 31.37
N SER A 2 39.49 -38.33 31.63
CA SER A 2 40.15 -37.44 30.66
C SER A 2 41.10 -38.23 29.76
N ARG A 3 41.15 -37.94 28.45
CA ARG A 3 42.39 -37.93 27.64
C ARG A 3 42.29 -36.94 26.49
N PHE A 4 43.02 -35.84 26.65
CA PHE A 4 43.51 -34.91 25.62
C PHE A 4 44.55 -35.58 24.75
N THR A 5 44.58 -35.29 23.44
CA THR A 5 45.84 -35.11 22.69
C THR A 5 45.65 -34.07 21.57
N SER A 6 46.36 -32.96 21.72
CA SER A 6 46.53 -31.86 20.77
C SER A 6 47.41 -32.26 19.58
N ILE A 7 47.17 -31.70 18.39
CA ILE A 7 48.26 -31.30 17.48
C ILE A 7 47.91 -29.92 16.88
N VAL A 8 48.82 -28.99 17.14
CA VAL A 8 48.97 -27.65 16.56
C VAL A 8 50.14 -27.75 15.58
N VAL A 9 50.01 -27.27 14.34
CA VAL A 9 51.13 -26.68 13.58
C VAL A 9 50.58 -25.59 12.65
N ALA A 10 51.10 -24.38 12.85
CA ALA A 10 50.85 -23.15 12.09
C ALA A 10 51.92 -22.95 10.99
N LEU A 11 51.85 -21.77 10.33
CA LEU A 11 52.80 -21.10 9.38
C LEU A 11 52.18 -21.04 7.96
N GLY A 12 51.74 -19.93 7.37
CA GLY A 12 51.95 -18.49 7.65
C GLY A 12 52.92 -17.89 6.62
N VAL A 13 52.46 -16.99 5.74
CA VAL A 13 53.28 -15.91 5.14
C VAL A 13 52.38 -14.71 4.78
N THR A 14 52.64 -13.60 5.45
CA THR A 14 52.18 -12.23 5.24
C THR A 14 52.96 -11.54 4.12
N ALA A 15 52.30 -10.67 3.35
CA ALA A 15 52.97 -9.60 2.59
C ALA A 15 52.20 -8.28 2.75
N LEU A 16 52.88 -7.31 3.36
CA LEU A 16 52.50 -5.92 3.56
C LEU A 16 53.04 -5.09 2.39
N VAL A 17 52.25 -4.18 1.81
CA VAL A 17 52.75 -2.89 1.30
C VAL A 17 51.66 -1.84 1.47
N GLY A 18 51.94 -0.85 2.32
CA GLY A 18 51.25 0.43 2.35
C GLY A 18 52.23 1.52 1.93
N CYS A 19 51.71 2.57 1.27
CA CYS A 19 52.35 3.88 1.16
C CYS A 19 51.31 4.93 1.59
N LYS A 20 51.64 5.67 2.64
CA LYS A 20 50.87 6.77 3.20
C LYS A 20 51.86 7.82 3.67
N ASP A 21 52.04 8.90 2.93
CA ASP A 21 52.61 10.18 3.40
C ASP A 21 52.32 11.25 2.33
N LYS A 22 52.19 12.56 2.55
CA LYS A 22 51.66 13.42 3.63
C LYS A 22 51.87 14.87 3.11
N GLN A 23 50.79 15.67 3.15
CA GLN A 23 50.71 17.15 3.11
C GLN A 23 51.05 17.90 1.81
N GLU A 24 50.25 18.89 1.40
CA GLU A 24 50.33 20.27 1.91
C GLU A 24 49.06 21.13 1.60
N GLU A 25 48.69 21.99 2.56
CA GLU A 25 47.95 23.27 2.51
C GLU A 25 46.43 23.41 2.15
N ALA A 26 45.78 24.26 2.95
CA ALA A 26 44.49 24.96 2.76
C ALA A 26 44.72 26.44 3.14
N PRO A 27 43.85 27.47 2.86
CA PRO A 27 42.64 27.59 2.02
C PRO A 27 42.67 28.85 1.07
N PRO A 28 41.58 29.23 0.37
CA PRO A 28 40.64 30.16 1.01
C PRO A 28 39.17 29.80 0.81
N GLN A 29 38.39 30.33 1.74
CA GLN A 29 36.96 30.20 1.92
C GLN A 29 36.19 30.80 0.72
N GLN A 30 35.20 30.05 0.21
CA GLN A 30 34.04 30.65 -0.45
C GLN A 30 32.77 29.93 0.05
N GLU A 31 32.12 30.52 1.05
CA GLU A 31 30.67 30.40 1.21
C GLU A 31 29.98 31.40 0.25
N PRO A 32 28.64 31.37 0.06
CA PRO A 32 27.80 30.25 -0.33
C PRO A 32 26.97 30.66 -1.57
N VAL A 33 26.98 29.89 -2.68
CA VAL A 33 25.98 30.10 -3.74
C VAL A 33 24.74 29.31 -3.37
N ARG A 34 23.84 29.99 -2.67
CA ARG A 34 22.44 29.61 -2.45
C ARG A 34 21.79 29.43 -3.82
N VAL A 35 21.70 28.18 -4.28
CA VAL A 35 20.71 27.81 -5.29
C VAL A 35 19.50 27.33 -4.51
N GLU A 36 18.50 28.20 -4.43
CA GLU A 36 17.17 27.88 -3.93
C GLU A 36 16.61 26.71 -4.74
N ALA A 37 16.60 25.53 -4.14
CA ALA A 37 15.84 24.40 -4.66
C ALA A 37 14.34 24.67 -4.39
N PRO A 38 13.44 24.40 -5.35
CA PRO A 38 12.02 24.53 -5.11
C PRO A 38 11.62 23.54 -4.00
N SER A 39 11.09 24.11 -2.92
CA SER A 39 10.49 23.42 -1.79
C SER A 39 9.43 22.43 -2.27
N THR A 40 9.84 21.19 -2.50
CA THR A 40 8.91 20.07 -2.55
C THR A 40 8.46 19.87 -1.12
N GLN A 41 7.32 20.45 -0.78
CA GLN A 41 6.59 20.10 0.42
C GLN A 41 6.25 18.61 0.30
N THR A 42 7.12 17.78 0.88
CA THR A 42 6.75 16.43 1.27
C THR A 42 5.69 16.60 2.33
N ALA A 43 4.42 16.46 1.94
CA ALA A 43 3.38 16.15 2.89
C ALA A 43 3.86 14.94 3.71
N PRO A 44 3.74 14.94 5.04
CA PRO A 44 4.18 13.79 5.83
C PRO A 44 3.44 12.56 5.33
N ALA A 45 4.19 11.53 4.94
CA ALA A 45 3.62 10.21 4.70
C ALA A 45 2.84 9.83 5.97
N ALA A 46 1.53 9.64 5.81
CA ALA A 46 0.66 9.22 6.91
C ALA A 46 1.28 7.99 7.60
N PRO A 47 1.15 7.87 8.94
CA PRO A 47 1.73 6.75 9.66
C PRO A 47 1.25 5.41 9.09
N ALA A 48 2.14 4.41 9.08
CA ALA A 48 1.81 3.03 8.73
C ALA A 48 0.87 2.43 9.79
N GLY A 49 -0.42 2.76 9.68
CA GLY A 49 -1.43 2.52 10.71
C GLY A 49 -2.38 3.71 10.76
N GLY A 50 -3.57 3.54 10.19
CA GLY A 50 -4.60 4.57 10.11
C GLY A 50 -5.77 4.06 9.26
N PRO A 51 -6.86 4.85 9.13
CA PRO A 51 -8.07 4.42 8.44
C PRO A 51 -7.83 3.95 7.01
N ALA A 52 -6.97 4.64 6.25
CA ALA A 52 -6.62 4.26 4.87
C ALA A 52 -5.92 2.89 4.81
N ALA A 53 -4.92 2.67 5.66
CA ALA A 53 -4.20 1.40 5.74
C ALA A 53 -5.11 0.24 6.20
N GLU A 54 -6.09 0.52 7.05
CA GLU A 54 -7.10 -0.46 7.46
C GLU A 54 -8.12 -0.74 6.35
N ALA A 55 -8.59 0.28 5.64
CA ALA A 55 -9.45 0.15 4.47
C ALA A 55 -8.81 -0.70 3.37
N GLU A 56 -7.52 -0.48 3.08
CA GLU A 56 -6.78 -1.32 2.16
C GLU A 56 -6.74 -2.79 2.59
N LYS A 57 -6.53 -3.06 3.88
CA LYS A 57 -6.55 -4.44 4.42
C LYS A 57 -7.92 -5.07 4.24
N TYR A 58 -8.98 -4.32 4.54
CA TYR A 58 -10.36 -4.78 4.33
C TYR A 58 -10.63 -5.08 2.85
N PHE A 59 -10.26 -4.16 1.95
CA PHE A 59 -10.46 -4.32 0.51
C PHE A 59 -9.74 -5.57 0.00
N LYS A 60 -8.45 -5.72 0.34
CA LYS A 60 -7.62 -6.88 -0.06
C LYS A 60 -8.17 -8.19 0.50
N ALA A 61 -8.62 -8.21 1.75
CA ALA A 61 -9.06 -9.44 2.43
C ALA A 61 -10.48 -9.88 2.05
N ARG A 62 -11.38 -8.94 1.69
CA ARG A 62 -12.82 -9.22 1.57
C ARG A 62 -13.40 -8.85 0.21
N CYS A 63 -12.93 -7.78 -0.42
CA CYS A 63 -13.54 -7.25 -1.63
C CYS A 63 -12.92 -7.85 -2.90
N VAL A 64 -11.60 -8.04 -2.91
CA VAL A 64 -10.83 -8.54 -4.07
C VAL A 64 -11.30 -9.91 -4.55
N VAL A 65 -11.77 -10.78 -3.66
CA VAL A 65 -12.26 -12.11 -4.04
C VAL A 65 -13.37 -12.06 -5.10
N CYS A 66 -14.20 -11.01 -5.08
CA CYS A 66 -15.27 -10.82 -6.07
C CYS A 66 -14.97 -9.67 -7.03
N HIS A 67 -14.47 -8.53 -6.53
CA HIS A 67 -14.28 -7.34 -7.34
C HIS A 67 -12.93 -7.29 -8.08
N GLY A 68 -11.99 -8.20 -7.76
CA GLY A 68 -10.65 -8.21 -8.34
C GLY A 68 -9.73 -7.15 -7.72
N THR A 69 -8.42 -7.28 -7.92
CA THR A 69 -7.42 -6.31 -7.43
C THR A 69 -7.50 -4.97 -8.15
N THR A 70 -7.98 -4.99 -9.39
CA THR A 70 -8.15 -3.82 -10.27
C THR A 70 -9.58 -3.26 -10.23
N GLY A 71 -10.46 -3.82 -9.40
CA GLY A 71 -11.86 -3.40 -9.32
C GLY A 71 -12.68 -3.73 -10.57
N ALA A 72 -12.23 -4.65 -11.43
CA ALA A 72 -12.87 -4.98 -12.70
C ALA A 72 -14.06 -5.95 -12.58
N GLY A 73 -14.37 -6.46 -11.38
CA GLY A 73 -15.43 -7.43 -11.18
C GLY A 73 -15.07 -8.83 -11.68
N ASP A 74 -13.79 -9.14 -11.73
CA ASP A 74 -13.19 -10.36 -12.28
C ASP A 74 -12.41 -11.16 -11.23
N GLY A 75 -12.70 -10.93 -9.94
CA GLY A 75 -12.12 -11.71 -8.85
C GLY A 75 -12.45 -13.20 -8.99
N PRO A 76 -11.67 -14.11 -8.36
CA PRO A 76 -11.86 -15.56 -8.49
C PRO A 76 -13.28 -16.04 -8.09
N GLY A 77 -13.97 -15.33 -7.22
CA GLY A 77 -15.36 -15.58 -6.82
C GLY A 77 -16.42 -14.94 -7.73
N ALA A 78 -16.03 -14.04 -8.66
CA ALA A 78 -16.97 -13.30 -9.50
C ALA A 78 -17.83 -14.22 -10.39
N ALA A 79 -17.27 -15.34 -10.85
CA ALA A 79 -17.98 -16.29 -11.71
C ALA A 79 -19.17 -16.98 -11.03
N ALA A 80 -19.23 -16.97 -9.70
CA ALA A 80 -20.32 -17.55 -8.90
C ALA A 80 -21.45 -16.54 -8.60
N ILE A 81 -21.33 -15.29 -9.05
CA ILE A 81 -22.27 -14.21 -8.77
C ILE A 81 -22.94 -13.77 -10.07
N ASP A 82 -24.27 -13.83 -10.11
CA ASP A 82 -25.09 -13.34 -11.22
C ASP A 82 -26.06 -12.25 -10.72
N PRO A 83 -26.07 -11.04 -11.32
CA PRO A 83 -25.09 -10.54 -12.30
C PRO A 83 -23.68 -10.43 -11.71
N LYS A 84 -22.66 -10.51 -12.58
CA LYS A 84 -21.25 -10.32 -12.18
C LYS A 84 -21.07 -9.01 -11.40
N PRO A 85 -20.11 -8.96 -10.45
CA PRO A 85 -19.76 -7.71 -9.78
C PRO A 85 -19.42 -6.63 -10.80
N ARG A 86 -19.89 -5.41 -10.54
CA ARG A 86 -19.63 -4.27 -11.40
C ARG A 86 -18.14 -3.92 -11.44
N ALA A 87 -17.67 -3.46 -12.60
CA ALA A 87 -16.38 -2.80 -12.73
C ALA A 87 -16.45 -1.37 -12.16
N PHE A 88 -15.60 -1.06 -11.17
CA PHE A 88 -15.55 0.26 -10.54
C PHE A 88 -14.98 1.35 -11.46
N ALA A 89 -14.26 0.97 -12.51
CA ALA A 89 -13.68 1.93 -13.44
C ALA A 89 -14.69 2.56 -14.42
N ASP A 90 -15.95 2.08 -14.47
CA ASP A 90 -17.01 2.58 -15.34
C ASP A 90 -17.35 4.05 -15.00
N PRO A 91 -17.02 5.03 -15.88
CA PRO A 91 -17.24 6.45 -15.60
C PRO A 91 -18.71 6.82 -15.44
N ALA A 92 -19.61 6.22 -16.24
CA ALA A 92 -21.05 6.53 -16.17
C ALA A 92 -21.61 6.13 -14.80
N TRP A 93 -21.21 4.94 -14.31
CA TRP A 93 -21.59 4.52 -12.97
C TRP A 93 -20.98 5.38 -11.86
N GLN A 94 -19.71 5.76 -11.99
CA GLN A 94 -19.04 6.65 -11.04
C GLN A 94 -19.75 8.00 -10.95
N ASP A 95 -20.20 8.55 -12.08
CA ASP A 95 -20.86 9.85 -12.12
C ASP A 95 -22.30 9.80 -11.56
N GLU A 96 -23.01 8.68 -11.74
CA GLU A 96 -24.40 8.51 -11.28
C GLU A 96 -24.53 8.08 -9.82
N THR A 97 -23.55 7.38 -9.28
CA THR A 97 -23.63 6.80 -7.93
C THR A 97 -23.10 7.77 -6.89
N SER A 98 -23.78 7.92 -5.76
CA SER A 98 -23.32 8.75 -4.64
C SER A 98 -22.34 8.02 -3.73
N ASP A 99 -21.54 8.77 -2.96
CA ASP A 99 -20.65 8.19 -1.94
C ASP A 99 -21.45 7.50 -0.84
N GLU A 100 -22.62 8.03 -0.52
CA GLU A 100 -23.58 7.46 0.42
C GLU A 100 -24.10 6.10 -0.06
N ASP A 101 -24.39 5.96 -1.35
CA ASP A 101 -24.83 4.67 -1.93
C ASP A 101 -23.72 3.63 -1.89
N ILE A 102 -22.46 4.03 -2.16
CA ILE A 102 -21.30 3.15 -2.04
C ILE A 102 -21.11 2.74 -0.57
N ALA A 103 -21.19 3.68 0.37
CA ALA A 103 -21.08 3.38 1.79
C ALA A 103 -22.20 2.43 2.27
N LYS A 104 -23.42 2.65 1.79
CA LYS A 104 -24.59 1.82 2.11
C LYS A 104 -24.42 0.41 1.57
N ILE A 105 -24.06 0.23 0.29
CA ILE A 105 -23.91 -1.12 -0.27
C ILE A 105 -22.76 -1.89 0.38
N ILE A 106 -21.66 -1.22 0.77
CA ILE A 106 -20.56 -1.86 1.52
C ILE A 106 -21.09 -2.39 2.87
N THR A 107 -21.85 -1.58 3.59
CA THR A 107 -22.23 -1.91 4.97
C THR A 107 -23.50 -2.76 5.08
N GLU A 108 -24.36 -2.74 4.08
CA GLU A 108 -25.67 -3.40 4.08
C GLU A 108 -25.81 -4.51 3.03
N GLY A 109 -24.85 -4.62 2.11
CA GLY A 109 -24.85 -5.61 1.03
C GLY A 109 -25.79 -5.23 -0.12
N GLY A 110 -25.70 -5.97 -1.22
CA GLY A 110 -26.44 -5.65 -2.44
C GLY A 110 -27.95 -5.78 -2.28
N ALA A 111 -28.43 -6.78 -1.53
CA ALA A 111 -29.87 -7.01 -1.34
C ALA A 111 -30.59 -5.82 -0.67
N ALA A 112 -29.93 -5.15 0.28
CA ALA A 112 -30.50 -4.00 1.01
C ALA A 112 -30.72 -2.77 0.12
N VAL A 113 -30.09 -2.71 -1.05
CA VAL A 113 -30.19 -1.61 -2.03
C VAL A 113 -30.74 -2.07 -3.38
N GLY A 114 -31.45 -3.20 -3.42
CA GLY A 114 -32.07 -3.72 -4.64
C GLY A 114 -31.06 -4.17 -5.71
N LYS A 115 -29.86 -4.59 -5.30
CA LYS A 115 -28.80 -5.17 -6.15
C LYS A 115 -28.63 -6.66 -5.83
N SER A 116 -27.65 -7.32 -6.48
CA SER A 116 -27.41 -8.76 -6.32
C SER A 116 -27.22 -9.13 -4.84
N PRO A 117 -27.90 -10.16 -4.33
CA PRO A 117 -27.67 -10.68 -2.98
C PRO A 117 -26.29 -11.34 -2.83
N GLY A 118 -25.56 -11.55 -3.92
CA GLY A 118 -24.21 -12.09 -3.90
C GLY A 118 -23.15 -11.12 -3.35
N MET A 119 -23.48 -9.83 -3.19
CA MET A 119 -22.64 -8.89 -2.43
C MET A 119 -23.08 -8.89 -0.95
N PRO A 120 -22.29 -9.48 -0.03
CA PRO A 120 -22.66 -9.58 1.37
C PRO A 120 -22.56 -8.21 2.08
N ALA A 121 -23.26 -8.09 3.20
CA ALA A 121 -23.12 -6.95 4.10
C ALA A 121 -21.81 -7.03 4.89
N HIS A 122 -21.17 -5.88 5.14
CA HIS A 122 -20.05 -5.74 6.04
C HIS A 122 -20.41 -4.84 7.25
N PRO A 123 -21.29 -5.30 8.16
CA PRO A 123 -21.81 -4.46 9.24
C PRO A 123 -20.74 -4.05 10.26
N ASP A 124 -19.64 -4.80 10.36
CA ASP A 124 -18.50 -4.46 11.22
C ASP A 124 -17.84 -3.13 10.80
N ILE A 125 -17.98 -2.73 9.54
CA ILE A 125 -17.44 -1.47 9.01
C ILE A 125 -18.31 -0.27 9.44
N LYS A 126 -19.60 -0.46 9.79
CA LYS A 126 -20.49 0.63 10.27
C LYS A 126 -19.95 1.31 11.53
N GLY A 127 -19.25 0.57 12.39
CA GLY A 127 -18.60 1.11 13.59
C GLY A 127 -17.27 1.84 13.32
N LYS A 128 -16.84 1.93 12.06
CA LYS A 128 -15.54 2.48 11.64
C LYS A 128 -15.73 3.52 10.51
N PRO A 129 -16.37 4.68 10.80
CA PRO A 129 -16.76 5.64 9.76
C PRO A 129 -15.59 6.16 8.93
N GLU A 130 -14.42 6.39 9.54
CA GLU A 130 -13.22 6.80 8.79
C GLU A 130 -12.73 5.70 7.85
N VAL A 131 -12.77 4.42 8.27
CA VAL A 131 -12.41 3.29 7.40
C VAL A 131 -13.41 3.14 6.26
N LEU A 132 -14.71 3.35 6.54
CA LEU A 132 -15.74 3.32 5.52
C LEU A 132 -15.53 4.41 4.46
N LYS A 133 -15.21 5.64 4.89
CA LYS A 133 -14.88 6.74 4.00
C LYS A 133 -13.68 6.41 3.11
N GLU A 134 -12.64 5.81 3.67
CA GLU A 134 -11.46 5.38 2.91
C GLU A 134 -11.76 4.21 1.96
N LEU A 135 -12.68 3.31 2.29
CA LEU A 135 -13.15 2.27 1.36
C LEU A 135 -13.93 2.88 0.19
N VAL A 136 -14.78 3.88 0.45
CA VAL A 136 -15.45 4.65 -0.61
C VAL A 136 -14.40 5.33 -1.50
N ALA A 137 -13.41 5.99 -0.91
CA ALA A 137 -12.31 6.62 -1.64
C ALA A 137 -11.52 5.63 -2.51
N LEU A 138 -11.24 4.42 -2.01
CA LEU A 138 -10.63 3.35 -2.80
C LEU A 138 -11.49 2.96 -4.00
N VAL A 139 -12.81 2.81 -3.82
CA VAL A 139 -13.75 2.51 -4.91
C VAL A 139 -13.77 3.63 -5.96
N ARG A 140 -13.75 4.90 -5.52
CA ARG A 140 -13.64 6.06 -6.43
C ARG A 140 -12.31 6.10 -7.17
N GLY A 141 -11.23 5.67 -6.53
CA GLY A 141 -9.88 5.64 -7.09
C GLY A 141 -9.70 4.72 -8.29
N PHE A 142 -10.66 3.83 -8.59
CA PHE A 142 -10.61 2.97 -9.79
C PHE A 142 -11.07 3.68 -11.07
N ARG A 143 -11.72 4.85 -10.97
CA ARG A 143 -12.15 5.62 -12.15
C ARG A 143 -10.93 5.89 -13.04
N LYS A 144 -11.03 5.54 -14.32
CA LYS A 144 -10.07 5.98 -15.33
C LYS A 144 -10.69 7.16 -16.06
N ASP A 145 -10.01 8.30 -16.06
CA ASP A 145 -10.38 9.39 -16.94
C ASP A 145 -10.16 8.92 -18.38
N GLY A 146 -11.21 9.02 -19.20
CA GLY A 146 -11.23 8.58 -20.59
C GLY A 146 -10.52 9.53 -21.54
#